data_AF-A0A8I0LA41-F1
#
_entry.id   AF-A0A8I0LA41-F1
#
_cell.length_a   1.000
_cell.length_b   1.000
_cell.length_c   1.000
_cell.angle_alpha   90.00
_cell.angle_beta   90.00
_cell.angle_gamma   90.00
#
_symmetry.space_group_name_H-M   'P 1'
#
loop_
_entity.id
_entity.type
_entity.pdbx_description
1 polymer ?
#
loop_
_entity_poly.entity_id
_entity_poly.type
_entity_poly.pdbx_seq_one_letter_code
_entity_poly.pdbx_strand_id
1 'polypeptide(L)' 'YGVKGNGYSETATLQRIINEAVHNGGGTIVIPAGEYLSGALFFPRGVDLRIEKNAKLISTVDPNEFPVIPTRFEGIEK' A
#
# COMPACT_ATOMS: atom_id res chain seq x y z
N TYR A 1 -8.71 -10.19 5.76
CA TYR A 1 -9.00 -8.83 5.26
C TYR A 1 -9.32 -8.73 3.76
N GLY A 2 -9.27 -9.81 2.96
CA GLY A 2 -9.80 -9.82 1.58
C GLY A 2 -8.77 -9.72 0.45
N VAL A 3 -7.50 -9.49 0.79
CA VAL A 3 -6.35 -9.51 -0.13
C VAL A 3 -6.00 -10.96 -0.48
N LYS A 4 -5.76 -11.26 -1.76
CA LYS A 4 -5.65 -12.61 -2.33
C LYS A 4 -4.38 -12.82 -3.16
N GLY A 5 -3.75 -11.77 -3.69
CA GLY A 5 -2.60 -11.91 -4.58
C GLY A 5 -2.93 -12.65 -5.89
N ASN A 6 -4.00 -12.24 -6.56
CA ASN A 6 -4.56 -12.91 -7.73
C ASN A 6 -4.24 -12.21 -9.07
N GLY A 7 -3.27 -11.30 -9.07
CA GLY A 7 -2.88 -10.51 -10.25
C GLY A 7 -3.81 -9.34 -10.57
N TYR A 8 -4.86 -9.09 -9.79
CA TYR A 8 -5.68 -7.89 -9.88
C TYR A 8 -5.25 -6.87 -8.84
N SER A 9 -5.53 -5.59 -9.10
CA SER A 9 -5.26 -4.51 -8.15
C SER A 9 -5.99 -4.74 -6.83
N GLU A 10 -5.25 -4.66 -5.73
CA GLU A 10 -5.75 -4.80 -4.36
C GLU A 10 -5.62 -3.49 -3.57
N THR A 11 -5.32 -2.38 -4.25
CA THR A 11 -5.05 -1.05 -3.67
C THR A 11 -6.10 -0.62 -2.67
N ALA A 12 -7.38 -0.66 -3.07
CA ALA A 12 -8.49 -0.23 -2.21
C ALA A 12 -8.61 -1.12 -0.96
N THR A 13 -8.40 -2.43 -1.10
CA THR A 13 -8.49 -3.37 0.01
C THR A 13 -7.31 -3.19 0.97
N LEU A 14 -6.09 -3.00 0.45
CA LEU A 14 -4.90 -2.72 1.25
C LEU A 14 -5.00 -1.39 1.99
N GLN A 15 -5.48 -0.33 1.32
CA GLN A 15 -5.68 0.97 1.96
C GLN A 15 -6.73 0.88 3.08
N ARG A 16 -7.80 0.11 2.90
CA ARG A 16 -8.79 -0.12 3.95
C ARG A 16 -8.18 -0.78 5.19
N ILE A 17 -7.27 -1.74 5.01
CA ILE A 17 -6.57 -2.41 6.11
C ILE A 17 -5.66 -1.43 6.85
N ILE A 18 -4.92 -0.58 6.12
CA ILE A 18 -4.07 0.46 6.72
C ILE A 18 -4.91 1.43 7.56
N ASN A 19 -6.05 1.86 7.02
CA ASN A 19 -6.97 2.76 7.72
C ASN A 19 -7.59 2.10 8.97
N GLU A 20 -7.88 0.80 8.91
CA GLU A 20 -8.36 0.04 10.06
C GLU A 20 -7.28 -0.08 11.15
N ALA A 21 -6.02 -0.33 10.76
CA ALA A 21 -4.91 -0.39 11.70
C ALA A 21 -4.71 0.94 12.45
N VAL A 22 -4.76 2.08 11.76
CA VAL A 22 -4.63 3.38 12.45
C VAL A 22 -5.82 3.66 13.37
N HIS A 23 -7.04 3.30 12.96
CA HIS A 23 -8.23 3.47 13.80
C HIS A 23 -8.15 2.63 15.09
N ASN A 24 -7.46 1.49 15.03
CA ASN A 24 -7.23 0.59 16.16
C ASN A 24 -5.99 0.95 17.00
N GLY A 25 -5.40 2.13 16.80
CA GLY A 25 -4.25 2.61 17.60
C GLY A 25 -2.87 2.33 16.97
N GLY A 26 -2.84 1.92 15.70
CA GLY A 26 -1.62 1.61 14.97
C GLY A 26 -1.35 0.11 14.87
N GLY A 27 -0.16 -0.24 14.38
CA GLY A 27 0.28 -1.63 14.25
C GLY A 27 1.07 -1.88 12.97
N THR A 28 1.30 -3.15 12.67
CA THR A 28 2.09 -3.55 11.50
C THR A 28 1.23 -4.29 10.50
N ILE A 29 1.14 -3.78 9.28
CA ILE A 29 0.55 -4.48 8.13
C ILE A 29 1.57 -5.49 7.63
N VAL A 30 1.21 -6.78 7.68
CA VAL A 30 2.07 -7.88 7.24
C VAL A 30 1.63 -8.36 5.86
N ILE A 31 2.54 -8.31 4.89
CA ILE A 31 2.38 -8.91 3.57
C ILE A 31 3.11 -10.27 3.58
N PRO A 32 2.38 -11.40 3.62
CA PRO A 32 2.99 -12.73 3.64
C PRO A 32 3.49 -13.13 2.25
N ALA A 33 4.09 -14.32 2.13
CA ALA A 33 4.55 -14.84 0.85
C ALA A 33 3.45 -14.84 -0.23
N GLY A 34 3.76 -14.32 -1.41
CA GLY A 34 2.79 -14.11 -2.50
C GLY A 34 3.11 -12.87 -3.33
N GLU A 35 2.32 -12.64 -4.38
CA GLU A 35 2.46 -11.47 -5.25
C GLU A 35 1.17 -10.63 -5.18
N TYR A 36 1.29 -9.40 -4.71
CA TYR A 36 0.17 -8.49 -4.44
C TYR A 36 0.31 -7.26 -5.31
N LEU A 37 -0.69 -6.98 -6.14
CA LEU A 37 -0.65 -5.85 -7.05
C LEU A 37 -1.34 -4.65 -6.40
N SER A 38 -0.67 -3.49 -6.38
CA SER A 38 -1.17 -2.27 -5.74
C SER A 38 -0.66 -1.00 -6.43
N GLY A 39 -1.48 0.03 -6.48
CA GLY A 39 -1.11 1.41 -6.71
C GLY A 39 -0.63 2.08 -5.42
N ALA A 40 -0.84 3.39 -5.29
CA ALA A 40 -0.39 4.16 -4.14
C ALA A 40 -1.06 3.72 -2.82
N LEU A 41 -0.24 3.57 -1.77
CA LEU A 41 -0.69 3.29 -0.41
C LEU A 41 -0.19 4.39 0.53
N PHE A 42 -1.06 4.83 1.43
CA PHE A 42 -0.82 5.94 2.34
C PHE A 42 -0.77 5.43 3.79
N PHE A 43 0.41 5.51 4.39
CA PHE A 43 0.65 5.05 5.76
C PHE A 43 0.62 6.24 6.73
N PRO A 44 -0.37 6.30 7.64
CA PRO A 44 -0.36 7.27 8.72
C PRO A 44 0.67 6.88 9.78
N ARG A 45 1.01 7.84 10.65
CA ARG A 45 1.94 7.60 11.76
C ARG A 45 1.44 6.47 12.67
N GLY A 46 2.36 5.58 13.06
CA GLY A 46 2.05 4.44 13.93
C GLY A 46 1.55 3.21 13.18
N VAL A 47 1.51 3.24 11.85
CA VAL A 47 1.28 2.06 11.01
C VAL A 47 2.55 1.71 10.24
N ASP A 48 3.07 0.52 10.49
CA ASP A 48 4.26 0.00 9.83
C ASP A 48 3.88 -1.00 8.72
N LEU A 49 4.77 -1.16 7.73
CA LEU A 49 4.66 -2.18 6.69
C LEU A 49 5.77 -3.22 6.88
N ARG A 50 5.40 -4.50 6.96
CA ARG A 50 6.32 -5.63 6.98
C ARG A 50 6.07 -6.53 5.78
N ILE A 51 7.08 -6.62 4.90
CA ILE A 51 7.09 -7.52 3.74
C ILE A 51 7.89 -8.76 4.14
N GLU A 52 7.23 -9.92 4.19
CA GLU A 52 7.86 -11.16 4.63
C GLU A 52 8.66 -11.84 3.51
N LYS A 53 9.40 -12.89 3.87
CA LYS A 53 10.17 -13.69 2.90
C LYS A 53 9.25 -14.20 1.79
N ASN A 54 9.68 -14.03 0.54
CA ASN A 54 8.95 -14.40 -0.67
C ASN A 54 7.66 -13.60 -0.93
N ALA A 55 7.43 -12.51 -0.20
CA ALA A 55 6.36 -11.57 -0.49
C ALA A 55 6.84 -10.54 -1.53
N LYS A 56 5.97 -10.19 -2.47
CA LYS A 56 6.17 -9.09 -3.40
C LYS A 56 4.95 -8.18 -3.38
N LEU A 57 5.19 -6.90 -3.10
CA LEU A 57 4.21 -5.84 -3.35
C LEU A 57 4.62 -5.18 -4.68
N ILE A 58 3.79 -5.39 -5.70
CA ILE A 58 4.07 -5.02 -7.09
C ILE A 58 3.23 -3.80 -7.43
N SER A 59 3.87 -2.80 -8.06
CA SER A 59 3.18 -1.61 -8.56
C SER A 59 2.23 -1.96 -9.69
N THR A 60 1.02 -1.38 -9.69
CA THR A 60 0.21 -1.28 -10.92
C THR A 60 0.87 -0.36 -11.94
N VAL A 61 0.37 -0.44 -13.18
CA VAL A 61 0.75 0.44 -14.29
C VAL A 61 -0.35 1.45 -14.64
N ASP A 62 -1.47 1.43 -13.92
CA ASP A 62 -2.59 2.35 -14.12
C ASP A 62 -2.30 3.68 -13.40
N PRO A 63 -2.09 4.79 -14.14
CA PRO A 63 -1.83 6.09 -13.53
C PRO A 63 -2.97 6.59 -12.63
N ASN A 64 -4.20 6.11 -12.83
CA ASN A 64 -5.34 6.52 -12.01
C ASN A 64 -5.26 6.02 -10.56
N GLU A 65 -4.40 5.02 -10.28
CA GLU A 65 -4.15 4.54 -8.92
C GLU A 65 -3.02 5.31 -8.20
N PHE A 66 -2.46 6.34 -8.84
CA PHE A 66 -1.44 7.22 -8.30
C PHE A 66 -1.96 8.66 -8.30
N PRO A 67 -2.74 9.04 -7.28
CA PRO A 67 -3.28 10.40 -7.19
C PRO A 67 -2.13 11.41 -7.09
N VAL A 68 -2.33 12.58 -7.68
CA VAL A 68 -1.39 13.69 -7.56
C VAL A 68 -1.41 14.18 -6.11
N ILE A 69 -0.24 14.14 -5.47
CA ILE A 69 -0.02 14.62 -4.11
C ILE A 69 1.15 15.61 -4.11
N PRO A 70 1.23 16.50 -3.10
CA PRO A 70 2.41 17.31 -2.88
C PRO A 70 3.65 16.42 -2.80
N THR A 71 4.58 16.63 -3.73
CA THR A 71 5.80 15.83 -3.85
C THR A 71 6.94 16.68 -4.37
N ARG A 72 8.09 16.08 -4.64
CA ARG A 72 9.22 16.75 -5.24
C ARG A 72 9.55 16.14 -6.59
N PHE A 73 9.81 17.00 -7.57
CA PHE A 73 10.34 16.61 -8.88
C PHE A 73 11.61 17.42 -9.13
N GLU A 74 12.74 16.74 -9.30
CA GLU A 74 14.05 17.38 -9.53
C GLU A 74 14.42 18.44 -8.46
N GLY A 75 14.01 18.20 -7.21
CA GLY A 75 14.27 19.11 -6.08
C GLY A 75 13.27 20.25 -5.91
N ILE A 76 12.29 20.39 -6.81
CA ILE A 76 11.25 21.41 -6.75
C ILE A 76 9.98 20.80 -6.17
N GLU A 77 9.40 21.45 -5.16
CA GLU A 77 8.08 21.07 -4.61
C GLU A 77 6.99 21.34 -5.67
N LYS A 78 6.16 20.32 -5.92
CA LYS A 78 5.05 20.34 -6.88
C LYS A 78 3.78 19.79 -6.26
#